data_AF-A0A3M0XCJ3-F1
#
_entry.id   AF-A0A3M0XCJ3-F1
#
_cell.length_a   1.000
_cell.length_b   1.000
_cell.length_c   1.000
_cell.angle_alpha   90.00
_cell.angle_beta   90.00
_cell.angle_gamma   90.00
#
_symmetry.space_group_name_H-M   'P 1'
#
loop_
_entity.id
_entity.type
_entity.pdbx_description
1 polymer ?
#
loop_
_entity_poly.entity_id
_entity_poly.type
_entity_poly.pdbx_seq_one_letter_code
_entity_poly.pdbx_strand_id
1 'polypeptide(L)'
;GVDTAGDARAIIGYKAKKNSDVIDLARTGFYDPAAFWEPLYGATNRPLILEPEEFYILTSKEKVCVPPAYAAELIAYDAGSGELRTHYAGFFDPGFGYGQRTRRGTKAVLEVRPHDVPFLIEDGQLFCKLCLESTAETPEVLYGEELHSHYQFQTLTLSKQFLPWNVFV
;
A
#
# COMPACT_ATOMS: atom_id res chain seq x y z
N GLY A 1 1.84 11.61 0.70
CA GLY A 1 0.42 11.58 1.08
C GLY A 1 -0.23 10.29 0.66
N VAL A 2 -1.49 10.09 1.02
CA VAL A 2 -2.34 8.99 0.56
C VAL A 2 -3.08 9.37 -0.73
N ASP A 3 -3.27 8.42 -1.65
CA ASP A 3 -4.07 8.64 -2.87
C ASP A 3 -5.49 8.12 -2.68
N THR A 4 -6.44 9.04 -2.68
CA THR A 4 -7.88 8.73 -2.67
C THR A 4 -8.60 9.32 -3.87
N ALA A 5 -7.84 9.86 -4.85
CA ALA A 5 -8.42 10.37 -6.07
C ALA A 5 -8.94 9.24 -6.97
N GLY A 6 -10.16 9.41 -7.46
CA GLY A 6 -10.82 8.47 -8.35
C GLY A 6 -12.28 8.85 -8.57
N ASP A 7 -12.85 8.40 -9.67
CA ASP A 7 -14.30 8.47 -9.87
C ASP A 7 -15.00 7.31 -9.12
N ALA A 8 -16.34 7.26 -9.21
CA ALA A 8 -17.15 6.23 -8.56
C ALA A 8 -16.90 4.80 -9.05
N ARG A 9 -16.08 4.60 -10.09
CA ARG A 9 -15.71 3.29 -10.64
C ARG A 9 -14.25 2.92 -10.32
N ALA A 10 -13.42 3.90 -9.95
CA ALA A 10 -12.05 3.69 -9.58
C ALA A 10 -11.95 3.13 -8.15
N ILE A 11 -11.36 1.95 -8.02
CA ILE A 11 -11.00 1.39 -6.71
C ILE A 11 -9.79 2.15 -6.18
N ILE A 12 -9.97 2.82 -5.04
CA ILE A 12 -8.94 3.62 -4.36
C ILE A 12 -8.33 2.89 -3.15
N GLY A 13 -8.96 1.80 -2.71
CA GLY A 13 -8.50 1.02 -1.57
C GLY A 13 -9.29 -0.26 -1.38
N TYR A 14 -8.91 -1.03 -0.37
CA TYR A 14 -9.67 -2.18 0.12
C TYR A 14 -9.86 -2.10 1.63
N LYS A 15 -11.05 -2.47 2.11
CA LYS A 15 -11.34 -2.69 3.52
C LYS A 15 -11.41 -4.20 3.77
N ALA A 16 -10.76 -4.70 4.81
CA ALA A 16 -10.89 -6.10 5.21
C ALA A 16 -12.31 -6.38 5.72
N LYS A 17 -12.89 -7.52 5.35
CA LYS A 17 -14.15 -8.00 5.93
C LYS A 17 -13.90 -8.49 7.35
N LYS A 18 -14.82 -8.18 8.27
CA LYS A 18 -14.76 -8.65 9.67
C LYS A 18 -14.80 -10.17 9.79
N ASN A 19 -15.62 -10.79 8.95
CA ASN A 19 -15.81 -12.24 8.92
C ASN A 19 -15.42 -12.73 7.53
N SER A 20 -14.37 -13.55 7.47
CA SER A 20 -13.92 -14.23 6.26
C SER A 20 -13.38 -15.61 6.62
N ASP A 21 -13.12 -16.43 5.60
CA ASP A 21 -12.50 -17.73 5.79
C ASP A 21 -11.03 -17.63 6.22
N VAL A 22 -10.42 -18.76 6.51
CA VAL A 22 -8.99 -18.84 6.84
C VAL A 22 -8.14 -18.77 5.56
N ILE A 23 -7.05 -18.00 5.61
CA ILE A 23 -6.05 -17.92 4.54
C ILE A 23 -4.88 -18.86 4.88
N ASP A 24 -4.62 -19.83 4.02
CA ASP A 24 -3.40 -20.63 3.99
C ASP A 24 -2.32 -19.86 3.21
N LEU A 25 -1.29 -19.41 3.92
CA LEU A 25 -0.22 -18.57 3.35
C LEU A 25 0.61 -19.28 2.28
N ALA A 26 0.59 -20.62 2.23
CA ALA A 26 1.29 -21.41 1.23
C ALA A 26 0.63 -21.38 -0.16
N ARG A 27 -0.65 -20.97 -0.24
CA ARG A 27 -1.40 -20.92 -1.50
C ARG A 27 -1.31 -19.55 -2.15
N THR A 28 -0.68 -19.47 -3.32
CA THR A 28 -0.62 -18.23 -4.12
C THR A 28 -1.71 -18.21 -5.19
N GLY A 29 -2.28 -17.03 -5.44
CA GLY A 29 -3.31 -16.82 -6.48
C GLY A 29 -4.53 -17.75 -6.36
N PHE A 30 -4.94 -18.08 -5.14
CA PHE A 30 -5.96 -19.11 -4.88
C PHE A 30 -7.30 -18.51 -4.44
N TYR A 31 -7.27 -17.47 -3.61
CA TYR A 31 -8.47 -16.94 -2.96
C TYR A 31 -9.14 -15.87 -3.83
N ASP A 32 -10.47 -15.94 -3.96
CA ASP A 32 -11.25 -14.83 -4.53
C ASP A 32 -11.18 -13.63 -3.57
N PRO A 33 -10.61 -12.49 -3.98
CA PRO A 33 -10.49 -11.34 -3.09
C PRO A 33 -11.84 -10.80 -2.62
N ALA A 34 -12.93 -10.98 -3.38
CA ALA A 34 -14.26 -10.52 -2.98
C ALA A 34 -14.82 -11.27 -1.76
N ALA A 35 -14.27 -12.44 -1.41
CA ALA A 35 -14.64 -13.16 -0.19
C ALA A 35 -14.00 -12.57 1.08
N PHE A 36 -12.93 -11.78 0.96
CA PHE A 36 -12.13 -11.30 2.09
C PHE A 36 -12.08 -9.77 2.19
N TRP A 37 -12.29 -9.07 1.07
CA TRP A 37 -12.14 -7.63 0.97
C TRP A 37 -13.38 -6.96 0.39
N GLU A 38 -13.59 -5.72 0.80
CA GLU A 38 -14.58 -4.79 0.24
C GLU A 38 -13.82 -3.69 -0.52
N PRO A 39 -14.11 -3.47 -1.81
CA PRO A 39 -13.45 -2.41 -2.57
C PRO A 39 -13.96 -1.04 -2.10
N LEU A 40 -13.03 -0.11 -1.92
CA LEU A 40 -13.34 1.29 -1.67
C LEU A 40 -13.30 2.03 -2.99
N TYR A 41 -14.39 2.73 -3.33
CA TYR A 41 -14.48 3.52 -4.55
C TYR A 41 -14.25 4.99 -4.27
N GLY A 42 -13.59 5.68 -5.21
CA GLY A 42 -13.44 7.12 -5.18
C GLY A 42 -14.79 7.82 -5.27
N ALA A 43 -14.85 9.05 -4.76
CA ALA A 43 -16.01 9.90 -4.93
C ALA A 43 -15.55 11.33 -5.14
N THR A 44 -16.03 11.96 -6.22
CA THR A 44 -15.75 13.36 -6.50
C THR A 44 -16.22 14.21 -5.33
N ASN A 45 -15.30 14.94 -4.69
CA ASN A 45 -15.56 15.83 -3.56
C ASN A 45 -16.16 15.17 -2.30
N ARG A 46 -15.92 13.89 -2.05
CA ARG A 46 -16.28 13.26 -0.77
C ARG A 46 -15.04 12.66 -0.10
N PRO A 47 -14.72 13.07 1.14
CA PRO A 47 -13.61 12.47 1.88
C PRO A 47 -13.92 11.02 2.24
N LEU A 48 -12.87 10.21 2.37
CA LEU A 48 -12.96 8.83 2.84
C LEU A 48 -12.92 8.83 4.37
N ILE A 49 -13.89 8.18 5.02
CA ILE A 49 -13.86 8.00 6.47
C ILE A 49 -13.40 6.58 6.77
N LEU A 50 -12.34 6.46 7.55
CA LEU A 50 -11.89 5.18 8.08
C LEU A 50 -12.54 4.94 9.44
N GLU A 51 -13.13 3.76 9.62
CA GLU A 51 -13.78 3.37 10.85
C GLU A 51 -12.74 2.81 11.85
N PRO A 52 -12.94 3.01 13.17
CA PRO A 52 -12.08 2.46 14.21
C PRO A 52 -11.90 0.95 14.09
N GLU A 53 -10.67 0.48 14.32
CA GLU A 53 -10.25 -0.93 14.38
C GLU A 53 -10.44 -1.74 13.08
N GLU A 54 -10.91 -1.12 12.01
CA GLU A 54 -10.95 -1.73 10.69
C GLU A 54 -9.58 -1.67 10.00
N PHE A 55 -9.31 -2.62 9.12
CA PHE A 55 -8.06 -2.69 8.38
C PHE A 55 -8.27 -2.28 6.92
N TYR A 56 -7.38 -1.40 6.43
CA TYR A 56 -7.45 -0.84 5.10
C TYR A 56 -6.12 -1.02 4.35
N ILE A 57 -6.21 -1.33 3.07
CA ILE A 57 -5.10 -1.27 2.11
C ILE A 57 -5.36 -0.06 1.21
N LEU A 58 -4.47 0.93 1.30
CA LEU A 58 -4.47 2.16 0.50
C LEU A 58 -3.15 2.26 -0.29
N THR A 59 -2.97 3.34 -1.05
CA THR A 59 -1.70 3.60 -1.74
C THR A 59 -1.19 5.02 -1.49
N SER A 60 0.12 5.21 -1.62
CA SER A 60 0.71 6.54 -1.62
C SER A 60 0.30 7.34 -2.86
N LYS A 61 0.23 8.66 -2.70
CA LYS A 61 0.07 9.62 -3.80
C LYS A 61 1.34 9.69 -4.65
N GLU A 62 2.48 9.75 -3.98
CA GLU A 62 3.79 9.81 -4.59
C GLU A 62 4.26 8.43 -5.03
N LYS A 63 5.16 8.41 -6.02
CA LYS A 63 5.91 7.21 -6.39
C LYS A 63 7.25 7.22 -5.67
N VAL A 64 7.57 6.10 -5.02
CA VAL A 64 8.82 5.87 -4.30
C VAL A 64 9.86 5.28 -5.25
N CYS A 65 11.09 5.75 -5.14
CA CYS A 65 12.25 5.24 -5.85
C CYS A 65 13.41 5.18 -4.86
N VAL A 66 13.87 3.96 -4.55
CA VAL A 66 14.96 3.70 -3.60
C VAL A 66 16.24 3.43 -4.40
N PRO A 67 17.26 4.30 -4.33
CA PRO A 67 18.50 4.09 -5.06
C PRO A 67 19.28 2.84 -4.58
N PRO A 68 20.16 2.26 -5.39
CA PRO A 68 20.86 1.01 -5.07
C PRO A 68 21.69 0.99 -3.78
N ALA A 69 22.18 2.15 -3.33
CA ALA A 69 23.01 2.26 -2.11
C ALA A 69 22.20 2.62 -0.85
N TYR A 70 20.87 2.50 -0.90
CA TYR A 70 19.97 2.85 0.18
C TYR A 70 18.90 1.78 0.37
N ALA A 71 18.50 1.56 1.61
CA ALA A 71 17.21 0.98 1.94
C ALA A 71 16.27 2.12 2.38
N ALA A 72 14.97 1.86 2.45
CA ALA A 72 14.05 2.81 3.03
C ALA A 72 13.08 2.15 4.01
N GLU A 73 12.60 2.89 5.00
CA GLU A 73 11.62 2.43 5.97
C GLU A 73 10.42 3.37 5.98
N LEU A 74 9.21 2.80 5.99
CA LEU A 74 7.99 3.56 6.16
C LEU A 74 7.73 3.84 7.64
N ILE A 75 7.86 5.10 8.05
CA ILE A 75 7.59 5.52 9.41
C ILE A 75 6.21 6.19 9.46
N ALA A 76 5.40 5.81 10.46
CA ALA A 76 4.12 6.47 10.70
C ALA A 76 4.32 7.98 10.90
N TYR A 77 3.48 8.78 10.25
CA TYR A 77 3.48 10.22 10.51
C TYR A 77 2.79 10.45 11.86
N ASP A 78 3.58 10.74 12.89
CA ASP A 78 3.05 11.13 14.20
C ASP A 78 2.42 12.52 14.11
N ALA A 79 1.10 12.56 13.93
CA ALA A 79 0.30 13.77 13.97
C ALA A 79 -0.32 13.99 15.36
N GLY A 80 0.36 13.68 16.46
CA GLY A 80 -0.06 14.11 17.80
C GLY A 80 -1.37 13.50 18.35
N SER A 81 -2.09 12.69 17.58
CA SER A 81 -3.18 11.85 18.05
C SER A 81 -2.81 10.40 17.80
N GLY A 82 -2.89 9.56 18.83
CA GLY A 82 -2.66 8.11 18.73
C GLY A 82 -3.70 7.37 17.87
N GLU A 83 -4.47 8.10 17.07
CA GLU A 83 -5.70 7.68 16.40
C GLU A 83 -5.43 6.93 15.10
N LEU A 84 -4.26 7.10 14.49
CA LEU A 84 -3.93 6.50 13.19
C LEU A 84 -2.54 5.88 13.22
N ARG A 85 -2.48 4.55 13.14
CA ARG A 85 -1.23 3.84 12.89
C ARG A 85 -1.24 3.30 11.47
N THR A 86 -0.18 3.58 10.74
CA THR A 86 0.23 2.68 9.66
C THR A 86 0.76 1.43 10.35
N HIS A 87 -0.13 0.45 10.54
CA HIS A 87 0.28 -0.84 11.06
C HIS A 87 1.14 -1.51 9.99
N TYR A 88 2.20 -2.20 10.43
CA TYR A 88 3.16 -2.91 9.57
C TYR A 88 4.06 -2.00 8.72
N ALA A 89 4.74 -1.05 9.37
CA ALA A 89 5.93 -0.41 8.83
C ALA A 89 6.85 -1.45 8.18
N GLY A 90 7.07 -1.29 6.87
CA GLY A 90 7.88 -2.18 6.06
C GLY A 90 9.19 -1.53 5.64
N PHE A 91 10.14 -2.38 5.25
CA PHE A 91 11.35 -1.98 4.55
C PHE A 91 11.11 -2.01 3.04
N PHE A 92 11.67 -1.04 2.34
CA PHE A 92 11.83 -1.02 0.90
C PHE A 92 13.29 -1.35 0.59
N ASP A 93 13.47 -2.42 -0.18
CA ASP A 93 14.79 -2.89 -0.55
C ASP A 93 15.49 -1.95 -1.54
N PRO A 94 16.84 -1.94 -1.54
CA PRO A 94 17.62 -1.21 -2.53
C PRO A 94 17.21 -1.56 -3.96
N GLY A 95 16.88 -0.55 -4.75
CA GLY A 95 16.39 -0.71 -6.12
C GLY A 95 14.87 -0.66 -6.29
N PHE A 96 14.08 -0.60 -5.20
CA PHE A 96 12.62 -0.50 -5.30
C PHE A 96 12.20 0.72 -6.15
N GLY A 97 11.49 0.48 -7.25
CA GLY A 97 11.08 1.54 -8.18
C GLY A 97 12.23 2.22 -8.96
N TYR A 98 13.47 1.73 -8.85
CA TYR A 98 14.67 2.25 -9.52
C TYR A 98 14.89 1.65 -10.92
N GLY A 99 15.72 2.29 -11.74
CA GLY A 99 16.32 1.68 -12.95
C GLY A 99 15.50 1.75 -14.25
N GLN A 100 14.24 2.19 -14.23
CA GLN A 100 13.44 2.24 -15.46
C GLN A 100 13.43 3.61 -16.16
N ARG A 101 13.84 3.64 -17.44
CA ARG A 101 13.90 4.86 -18.28
C ARG A 101 12.53 5.48 -18.57
N THR A 102 11.45 4.69 -18.57
CA THR A 102 10.10 5.12 -19.00
C THR A 102 9.10 5.25 -17.84
N ARG A 103 9.33 4.60 -16.69
CA ARG A 103 8.48 4.68 -15.49
C ARG A 103 9.36 4.86 -14.25
N ARG A 104 9.43 6.08 -13.73
CA ARG A 104 10.19 6.36 -12.50
C ARG A 104 9.32 6.11 -11.27
N GLY A 105 9.79 5.23 -10.39
CA GLY A 105 9.19 4.93 -9.10
C GLY A 105 7.93 4.06 -9.14
N THR A 106 7.59 3.52 -7.98
CA THR A 106 6.44 2.64 -7.71
C THR A 106 5.63 3.23 -6.55
N LYS A 107 4.30 3.11 -6.56
CA LYS A 107 3.52 3.54 -5.40
C LYS A 107 3.76 2.61 -4.22
N ALA A 108 3.84 3.15 -3.02
CA ALA A 108 3.84 2.37 -1.81
C ALA A 108 2.40 1.91 -1.50
N VAL A 109 2.23 0.65 -1.14
CA VAL A 109 1.00 0.18 -0.49
C VAL A 109 1.07 0.55 0.98
N LEU A 110 -0.04 1.07 1.49
CA LEU A 110 -0.17 1.56 2.86
C LEU A 110 -1.20 0.69 3.58
N GLU A 111 -0.77 0.07 4.68
CA GLU A 111 -1.62 -0.70 5.57
C GLU A 111 -2.04 0.19 6.73
N VAL A 112 -3.34 0.44 6.87
CA VAL A 112 -3.87 1.48 7.74
C VAL A 112 -4.92 0.91 8.68
N ARG A 113 -4.78 1.21 9.97
CA ARG A 113 -5.79 0.92 10.98
C ARG A 113 -5.95 2.13 11.92
N PRO A 114 -7.12 2.81 11.88
CA PRO A 114 -7.48 3.76 12.91
C PRO A 114 -7.79 3.04 14.23
N HIS A 115 -7.54 3.68 15.36
CA HIS A 115 -7.73 3.09 16.68
C HIS A 115 -8.98 3.58 17.41
N ASP A 116 -9.02 4.86 17.79
CA ASP A 116 -9.98 5.31 18.81
C ASP A 116 -11.24 5.96 18.23
N VAL A 117 -11.13 6.69 17.11
CA VAL A 117 -12.22 7.47 16.52
C VAL A 117 -12.22 7.35 15.00
N PRO A 118 -13.38 7.53 14.33
CA PRO A 118 -13.41 7.61 12.88
C PRO A 118 -12.46 8.68 12.37
N PHE A 119 -11.66 8.34 11.37
CA PHE A 119 -10.61 9.21 10.85
C PHE A 119 -10.94 9.63 9.42
N LEU A 120 -11.11 10.93 9.20
CA LEU A 120 -11.38 11.49 7.88
C LEU A 120 -10.07 11.64 7.10
N ILE A 121 -10.09 11.18 5.85
CA ILE A 121 -8.96 11.22 4.92
C ILE A 121 -9.34 11.99 3.66
N GLU A 122 -8.48 12.94 3.31
CA GLU A 122 -8.50 13.67 2.05
C GLU A 122 -7.37 13.22 1.12
N ASP A 123 -7.58 13.40 -0.19
CA ASP A 123 -6.56 13.09 -1.19
C ASP A 123 -5.30 13.94 -0.95
N GLY A 124 -4.13 13.29 -0.97
CA GLY A 124 -2.86 13.95 -0.73
C GLY A 124 -2.55 14.22 0.75
N GLN A 125 -3.47 13.93 1.68
CA GLN A 125 -3.23 14.09 3.11
C GLN A 125 -1.96 13.35 3.54
N LEU A 126 -1.12 14.02 4.33
CA LEU A 126 0.12 13.45 4.82
C LEU A 126 -0.18 12.30 5.80
N PHE A 127 0.43 11.14 5.54
CA PHE A 127 0.03 9.87 6.16
C PHE A 127 1.21 9.11 6.76
N CYS A 128 2.37 9.22 6.13
CA CYS A 128 3.59 8.53 6.51
C CYS A 128 4.80 9.34 6.06
N LYS A 129 5.95 9.03 6.64
CA LYS A 129 7.26 9.48 6.18
C LYS A 129 8.03 8.26 5.67
N LEU A 130 8.87 8.48 4.67
CA LEU A 130 9.80 7.46 4.22
C LEU A 130 11.22 7.92 4.59
N CYS A 131 11.89 7.16 5.44
CA CYS A 131 13.29 7.41 5.81
C CYS A 131 14.20 6.57 4.93
N LEU A 132 15.21 7.19 4.32
CA LEU A 132 16.25 6.45 3.61
C LEU A 132 17.46 6.28 4.52
N GLU A 133 18.02 5.08 4.50
CA GLU A 133 19.27 4.75 5.20
C GLU A 133 20.28 4.18 4.21
N SER A 134 21.53 4.61 4.31
CA SER A 134 22.62 4.09 3.49
C SER A 134 22.91 2.64 3.87
N THR A 135 23.07 1.77 2.88
CA THR A 135 23.54 0.41 3.12
C THR A 135 25.05 0.39 3.40
N ALA A 136 25.54 -0.65 4.08
CA ALA A 136 26.98 -0.81 4.34
C ALA A 136 27.79 -0.96 3.04
N GLU A 137 27.19 -1.60 2.05
CA GLU A 137 27.67 -1.70 0.67
C GLU A 137 26.47 -1.77 -0.29
N THR A 138 26.67 -1.47 -1.58
CA THR A 138 25.64 -1.65 -2.60
C THR A 138 25.42 -3.15 -2.83
N PRO A 139 24.20 -3.69 -2.68
CA PRO A 139 23.95 -5.11 -2.93
C PRO A 139 24.26 -5.50 -4.37
N GLU A 140 24.78 -6.72 -4.57
CA GLU A 140 25.01 -7.29 -5.90
C GLU A 140 23.71 -7.52 -6.67
N VAL A 141 22.62 -7.78 -5.95
CA VAL A 141 21.29 -8.02 -6.50
C VAL A 141 20.32 -6.97 -5.98
N LEU A 142 19.66 -6.26 -6.90
CA LEU A 142 18.72 -5.19 -6.58
C LEU A 142 17.27 -5.67 -6.66
N TYR A 143 16.41 -5.00 -5.90
CA TYR A 143 14.97 -5.22 -5.99
C TYR A 143 14.45 -4.88 -7.40
N GLY A 144 13.67 -5.79 -8.00
CA GLY A 144 13.12 -5.56 -9.33
C GLY A 144 12.90 -6.86 -10.13
N GLU A 145 12.92 -6.73 -11.46
CA GLU A 145 12.57 -7.81 -12.39
C GLU A 145 13.53 -9.02 -12.28
N GLU A 146 14.81 -8.77 -12.02
CA GLU A 146 15.83 -9.81 -11.85
C GLU A 146 15.52 -10.78 -10.68
N LEU A 147 14.80 -10.31 -9.66
CA LEU A 147 14.40 -11.10 -8.48
C LEU A 147 12.98 -11.69 -8.58
N HIS A 148 12.25 -11.45 -9.66
CA HIS A 148 10.81 -11.74 -9.75
C HIS A 148 10.03 -11.14 -8.57
N SER A 149 10.46 -9.96 -8.12
CA SER A 149 9.92 -9.26 -6.96
C SER A 149 8.44 -8.96 -7.14
N HIS A 150 7.62 -9.39 -6.16
CA HIS A 150 6.16 -9.33 -6.24
C HIS A 150 5.56 -7.91 -6.25
N TYR A 151 6.31 -6.90 -5.82
CA TYR A 151 5.78 -5.54 -5.58
C TYR A 151 6.43 -4.46 -6.45
N GLN A 152 7.31 -4.84 -7.37
CA GLN A 152 7.85 -3.89 -8.34
C GLN A 152 6.70 -3.45 -9.28
N PHE A 153 6.53 -2.14 -9.45
CA PHE A 153 5.45 -1.50 -10.24
C PHE A 153 4.03 -1.72 -9.70
N GLN A 154 3.91 -2.09 -8.43
CA GLN A 154 2.63 -2.24 -7.76
C GLN A 154 1.78 -0.96 -7.86
N THR A 155 0.53 -1.16 -8.25
CA THR A 155 -0.59 -0.23 -8.04
C THR A 155 -1.34 -0.69 -6.78
N LEU A 156 -2.58 -0.26 -6.54
CA LEU A 156 -3.36 -0.85 -5.46
C LEU A 156 -3.49 -2.38 -5.68
N THR A 157 -2.86 -3.19 -4.83
CA THR A 157 -2.75 -4.65 -5.03
C THR A 157 -2.79 -5.36 -3.68
N LEU A 158 -3.55 -6.44 -3.62
CA LEU A 158 -3.66 -7.35 -2.47
C LEU A 158 -2.48 -8.33 -2.45
N SER A 159 -2.29 -9.03 -1.33
CA SER A 159 -1.18 -9.99 -1.20
C SER A 159 -1.25 -11.12 -2.23
N LYS A 160 -0.12 -11.80 -2.47
CA LYS A 160 0.05 -12.84 -3.50
C LYS A 160 -0.86 -14.07 -3.36
N GLN A 161 -1.57 -14.22 -2.24
CA GLN A 161 -2.53 -15.30 -2.00
C GLN A 161 -3.83 -15.11 -2.80
N PHE A 162 -4.17 -13.87 -3.15
CA PHE A 162 -5.41 -13.55 -3.83
C PHE A 162 -5.26 -13.62 -5.35
N LEU A 163 -6.34 -14.03 -6.01
CA LEU A 163 -6.53 -13.76 -7.43
C LEU A 163 -6.61 -12.24 -7.67
N PRO A 164 -6.31 -11.76 -8.89
CA PRO A 164 -6.54 -10.36 -9.24
C PRO A 164 -7.99 -9.95 -8.97
N TRP A 165 -8.22 -8.70 -8.56
CA TRP A 165 -9.58 -8.18 -8.42
C TRP A 165 -10.23 -8.14 -9.80
N ASN A 166 -11.18 -9.03 -10.05
CA ASN A 166 -11.91 -9.03 -11.32
C ASN A 166 -12.89 -7.85 -11.34
N VAL A 167 -12.49 -6.81 -12.08
CA VAL A 167 -13.41 -5.76 -12.50
C VAL A 167 -14.23 -6.33 -13.64
N PHE A 168 -15.30 -7.08 -13.35
CA PHE A 168 -16.26 -7.40 -14.40
C PHE A 168 -16.93 -6.10 -14.86
N VAL A 169 -16.97 -5.97 -16.20
CA VAL A 169 -17.34 -4.84 -17.05
C VAL A 169 -18.67 -4.19 -16.68
#